data_AF-A0A2D7ZFC0-F1
#
_entry.id   AF-A0A2D7ZFC0-F1
#
_cell.length_a   1.000
_cell.length_b   1.000
_cell.length_c   1.000
_cell.angle_alpha   90.00
_cell.angle_beta   90.00
_cell.angle_gamma   90.00
#
_symmetry.space_group_name_H-M   'P 1'
#
loop_
_entity.id
_entity.type
_entity.pdbx_description
1 polymer ?
#
loop_
_entity_poly.entity_id
_entity_poly.type
_entity_poly.pdbx_seq_one_letter_code
_entity_poly.pdbx_strand_id
1 'polypeptide(L)'
;MEEKTIIYLALEFGVKPQYIGSILRAYNNIRLDDNWSNVRSDRNLLIDLLYLYGVKSGSSVTIKRAFKITQKHFGKGTRPTPSKWYDNHGHLVV
;
A
#
# COMPACT_ATOMS: atom_id res chain seq x y z
N MET A 1 -0.34 2.69 -12.60
CA MET A 1 -1.45 3.37 -11.88
C MET A 1 -1.07 4.83 -11.75
N GLU A 2 -1.98 5.76 -12.02
CA GLU A 2 -1.66 7.18 -11.94
C GLU A 2 -1.44 7.63 -10.49
N GLU A 3 -0.51 8.56 -10.28
CA GLU A 3 -0.18 9.10 -8.96
C GLU A 3 -1.41 9.71 -8.26
N LYS A 4 -2.28 10.38 -9.01
CA LYS A 4 -3.56 10.92 -8.51
C LYS A 4 -4.45 9.84 -7.87
N THR A 5 -4.48 8.65 -8.46
CA THR A 5 -5.25 7.51 -7.93
C THR A 5 -4.65 7.03 -6.60
N ILE A 6 -3.32 6.99 -6.50
CA ILE A 6 -2.61 6.59 -5.28
C ILE A 6 -2.89 7.57 -4.14
N ILE A 7 -2.87 8.87 -4.42
CA ILE A 7 -3.19 9.93 -3.47
C ILE A 7 -4.62 9.76 -2.93
N TYR A 8 -5.60 9.59 -3.84
CA TYR A 8 -6.99 9.42 -3.44
C TYR A 8 -7.20 8.17 -2.57
N LEU A 9 -6.59 7.05 -2.96
CA LEU A 9 -6.63 5.81 -2.18
C LEU A 9 -5.98 5.99 -0.80
N ALA A 10 -4.84 6.69 -0.71
CA ALA A 10 -4.18 6.97 0.56
C ALA A 10 -5.12 7.70 1.54
N LEU A 11 -5.84 8.72 1.05
CA LEU A 11 -6.81 9.44 1.86
C LEU A 11 -7.98 8.55 2.30
N GLU A 12 -8.51 7.67 1.45
CA GLU A 12 -9.57 6.72 1.84
C GLU A 12 -9.12 5.72 2.93
N PHE A 13 -7.84 5.32 2.88
CA PHE A 13 -7.18 4.50 3.91
C PHE A 13 -6.89 5.28 5.20
N GLY A 14 -7.14 6.59 5.23
CA GLY A 14 -6.89 7.47 6.36
C GLY A 14 -5.42 7.80 6.55
N VAL A 15 -4.60 7.65 5.51
CA VAL A 15 -3.20 8.06 5.52
C VAL A 15 -3.15 9.59 5.64
N LYS A 16 -2.37 10.10 6.59
CA LYS A 16 -2.14 11.54 6.70
C LYS A 16 -1.27 12.06 5.54
N PRO A 17 -1.55 13.25 4.97
CA PRO A 17 -0.87 13.75 3.76
C PRO A 17 0.66 13.73 3.80
N GLN A 18 1.28 13.96 4.96
CA GLN A 18 2.75 13.94 5.10
C GLN A 18 3.39 12.59 4.77
N TYR A 19 2.63 11.49 4.78
CA TYR A 19 3.14 10.15 4.48
C TYR A 19 2.99 9.74 3.00
N ILE A 20 2.25 10.51 2.20
CA ILE A 20 1.97 10.16 0.80
C ILE A 20 3.26 10.10 -0.03
N GLY A 21 4.17 11.06 0.17
CA GLY A 21 5.47 11.05 -0.50
C GLY A 21 6.30 9.82 -0.16
N SER A 22 6.29 9.38 1.10
CA SER A 22 6.97 8.16 1.54
C SER A 22 6.36 6.91 0.90
N ILE A 23 5.03 6.83 0.78
CA ILE A 23 4.36 5.71 0.10
C ILE A 23 4.77 5.63 -1.36
N LEU A 24 4.76 6.75 -2.08
CA LEU A 24 5.14 6.79 -3.50
C LEU A 24 6.60 6.38 -3.69
N ARG A 25 7.49 6.84 -2.81
CA ARG A 25 8.91 6.46 -2.83
C ARG A 25 9.09 4.97 -2.55
N ALA A 26 8.51 4.45 -1.47
CA ALA A 26 8.59 3.04 -1.13
C ALA A 26 8.01 2.14 -2.23
N TYR A 27 6.86 2.52 -2.80
CA TYR A 27 6.26 1.79 -3.92
C TYR A 27 7.18 1.73 -5.14
N ASN A 28 7.80 2.85 -5.51
CA ASN A 28 8.74 2.88 -6.63
C ASN A 28 10.02 2.11 -6.35
N ASN A 29 10.61 2.25 -5.15
CA ASN A 29 11.82 1.54 -4.77
C ASN A 29 11.61 0.02 -4.81
N ILE A 30 10.50 -0.45 -4.25
CA ILE A 30 10.22 -1.89 -4.16
C ILE A 30 9.84 -2.45 -5.53
N ARG A 31 8.96 -1.79 -6.29
CA ARG A 31 8.52 -2.34 -7.59
C ARG A 31 9.63 -2.43 -8.64
N LEU A 32 10.70 -1.63 -8.47
CA LEU A 32 11.87 -1.59 -9.34
C LEU A 32 13.03 -2.44 -8.80
N ASP A 33 12.89 -3.05 -7.63
CA ASP A 33 13.89 -3.96 -7.08
C ASP A 33 13.89 -5.27 -7.87
N ASP A 34 15.06 -5.72 -8.32
CA ASP A 34 15.18 -6.93 -9.14
C ASP A 34 14.66 -8.19 -8.41
N ASN A 35 14.78 -8.22 -7.08
CA ASN A 35 14.29 -9.32 -6.25
C ASN A 35 12.79 -9.25 -5.98
N TRP A 36 12.09 -8.18 -6.41
CA TRP A 36 10.67 -7.99 -6.18
C TRP A 36 9.77 -8.70 -7.20
N SER A 37 10.25 -8.86 -8.45
CA SER A 37 9.47 -9.23 -9.63
C SER A 37 8.53 -10.44 -9.47
N ASN A 38 8.82 -11.36 -8.55
CA ASN A 38 8.02 -12.57 -8.28
C ASN A 38 7.38 -12.65 -6.89
N VAL A 39 7.59 -11.65 -6.03
CA VAL A 39 7.15 -11.71 -4.63
C VAL A 39 5.65 -11.41 -4.52
N ARG A 40 5.19 -10.34 -5.17
CA ARG A 40 3.81 -9.86 -5.08
C ARG A 40 3.53 -8.87 -6.20
N SER A 41 2.27 -8.82 -6.67
CA SER A 41 1.89 -7.86 -7.70
C SER A 41 1.96 -6.42 -7.21
N ASP A 42 2.31 -5.50 -8.11
CA ASP A 42 2.36 -4.05 -7.87
C ASP A 42 1.12 -3.49 -7.17
N ARG A 43 -0.07 -3.94 -7.60
CA ARG A 43 -1.32 -3.53 -6.96
C ARG A 43 -1.37 -3.97 -5.50
N ASN A 44 -1.00 -5.21 -5.23
CA ASN A 44 -1.06 -5.75 -3.88
C ASN A 44 0.08 -5.18 -3.00
N LEU A 45 1.21 -4.78 -3.57
CA LEU A 45 2.24 -3.99 -2.89
C LEU A 45 1.68 -2.65 -2.44
N LEU A 46 1.07 -1.91 -3.37
CA LEU A 46 0.51 -0.60 -3.08
C LEU A 46 -0.53 -0.68 -1.96
N ILE A 47 -1.44 -1.65 -2.01
CA ILE A 47 -2.47 -1.85 -0.99
C ILE A 47 -1.86 -2.16 0.38
N ASP A 48 -0.78 -2.94 0.43
CA ASP A 48 -0.07 -3.23 1.66
C ASP A 48 0.61 -1.97 2.22
N LEU A 49 1.26 -1.16 1.37
CA LEU A 49 1.87 0.12 1.77
C LEU A 49 0.81 1.09 2.30
N LEU A 50 -0.31 1.25 1.60
CA LEU A 50 -1.41 2.11 2.04
C LEU A 50 -1.97 1.65 3.40
N TYR A 51 -2.08 0.35 3.62
CA TYR A 51 -2.49 -0.21 4.90
C TYR A 51 -1.46 0.05 6.01
N LEU A 52 -0.17 -0.22 5.76
CA LEU A 52 0.92 -0.01 6.73
C LEU A 52 1.03 1.46 7.14
N TYR A 53 1.05 2.38 6.18
CA TYR A 53 1.11 3.81 6.47
C TYR A 53 -0.20 4.34 7.05
N GLY A 54 -1.34 3.76 6.69
CA GLY A 54 -2.62 4.04 7.34
C GLY A 54 -2.51 3.76 8.83
N VAL A 55 -2.11 2.54 9.21
CA VAL A 55 -1.91 2.14 10.61
C VAL A 55 -0.85 3.01 11.28
N LYS A 56 0.32 3.22 10.66
CA LYS A 56 1.40 4.08 11.18
C LYS A 56 0.96 5.52 11.43
N SER A 57 0.05 6.04 10.62
CA SER A 57 -0.48 7.39 10.75
C SER A 57 -1.55 7.53 11.85
N GLY A 58 -1.92 6.43 12.52
CA GLY A 58 -2.95 6.37 13.55
C GLY A 58 -4.36 6.16 13.01
N SER A 59 -4.51 5.80 11.73
CA SER A 59 -5.82 5.48 11.14
C SER A 59 -6.38 4.18 11.72
N SER A 60 -7.69 4.14 11.97
CA SER A 60 -8.42 2.93 12.35
C SER A 60 -8.74 2.01 11.16
N VAL A 61 -7.93 2.06 10.10
CA VAL A 61 -8.14 1.25 8.90
C VAL A 61 -7.96 -0.23 9.23
N THR A 62 -9.05 -0.99 9.15
CA THR A 62 -9.04 -2.44 9.35
C THR A 62 -8.87 -3.17 8.01
N ILE A 63 -8.47 -4.45 8.04
CA ILE A 63 -8.41 -5.31 6.85
C ILE A 63 -9.77 -5.34 6.13
N LYS A 64 -10.89 -5.38 6.89
CA LYS A 64 -12.25 -5.33 6.33
C LYS A 64 -12.52 -4.02 5.59
N ARG A 65 -12.07 -2.89 6.13
CA ARG A 65 -12.19 -1.57 5.48
C ARG A 65 -11.33 -1.49 4.22
N ALA A 66 -10.07 -1.93 4.29
CA ALA A 66 -9.18 -2.00 3.13
C ALA A 66 -9.76 -2.87 1.99
N PHE A 67 -10.37 -4.01 2.34
CA PHE A 67 -11.05 -4.87 1.36
C PHE A 67 -12.23 -4.15 0.68
N LYS A 68 -13.06 -3.43 1.45
CA LYS A 68 -14.18 -2.66 0.88
C LYS A 68 -13.72 -1.52 -0.01
N ILE A 69 -12.69 -0.77 0.40
CA ILE A 69 -12.10 0.31 -0.41
C ILE A 69 -11.61 -0.26 -1.74
N THR A 70 -10.80 -1.32 -1.70
CA THR A 70 -10.25 -1.94 -2.91
C THR A 70 -11.32 -2.55 -3.80
N GLN A 71 -12.39 -3.11 -3.23
CA GLN A 71 -13.55 -3.60 -3.98
C GLN A 71 -14.28 -2.47 -4.72
N LYS A 72 -14.48 -1.32 -4.07
CA LYS A 72 -15.09 -0.13 -4.66
C LYS A 72 -14.29 0.39 -5.85
N HIS A 73 -12.96 0.42 -5.72
CA HIS A 73 -12.06 1.03 -6.71
C HIS A 73 -11.67 0.11 -7.87
N PHE A 74 -11.55 -1.20 -7.61
CA PHE A 74 -11.02 -2.15 -8.59
C PHE A 74 -12.02 -3.22 -9.00
N GLY A 75 -13.27 -3.17 -8.52
CA GLY A 75 -14.28 -4.23 -8.69
C GLY A 75 -13.94 -5.54 -7.94
N LYS A 76 -12.73 -5.67 -7.39
CA LYS A 76 -12.23 -6.85 -6.69
C LYS A 76 -11.59 -6.45 -5.37
N GLY A 77 -12.18 -6.92 -4.28
CA GLY A 77 -11.64 -6.70 -2.94
C GLY A 77 -10.30 -7.41 -2.76
N THR A 78 -9.36 -6.70 -2.18
CA THR A 78 -8.00 -7.18 -1.90
C THR A 78 -7.72 -7.02 -0.41
N ARG A 79 -7.24 -8.10 0.22
CA ARG A 79 -6.85 -8.08 1.63
C ARG A 79 -5.37 -7.71 1.72
N PRO A 80 -4.98 -6.70 2.52
CA PRO A 80 -3.59 -6.41 2.75
C PRO A 80 -2.93 -7.58 3.50
N THR A 81 -1.76 -8.01 3.05
CA THR A 81 -0.96 -9.06 3.72
C THR A 81 0.52 -8.67 3.71
N PRO A 82 0.89 -7.58 4.43
CA PRO A 82 2.24 -7.03 4.41
C PRO A 82 3.29 -8.01 4.94
N SER A 83 2.99 -8.80 5.99
CA SER A 83 3.94 -9.75 6.58
C SER A 83 4.56 -10.73 5.59
N LYS A 84 3.88 -11.06 4.48
CA LYS A 84 4.39 -11.99 3.47
C LYS A 84 5.68 -11.53 2.78
N TRP A 85 5.90 -10.23 2.67
CA TRP A 85 7.07 -9.66 1.99
C TRP A 85 7.85 -8.67 2.86
N TYR A 86 7.19 -8.08 3.85
CA TYR A 86 7.76 -7.03 4.68
C TYR A 86 8.97 -7.52 5.48
N ASP A 87 9.01 -8.80 5.88
CA ASP A 87 10.16 -9.35 6.61
C ASP A 87 11.44 -9.38 5.74
N ASN A 88 11.30 -9.54 4.43
CA ASN A 88 12.42 -9.64 3.49
C ASN A 88 12.75 -8.28 2.81
N HIS A 89 11.75 -7.43 2.58
CA HIS A 89 11.91 -6.18 1.82
C HIS A 89 11.45 -4.92 2.58
N GLY A 90 11.11 -5.04 3.86
CA GLY A 90 10.66 -3.91 4.69
C GLY A 90 11.73 -2.82 4.87
N HIS A 91 13.00 -3.17 4.68
CA HIS A 91 14.12 -2.22 4.65
C HIS A 91 14.07 -1.25 3.47
N LEU A 92 13.17 -1.44 2.50
CA LEU A 92 12.93 -0.51 1.38
C LEU A 92 11.78 0.48 1.66
N VAL A 93 11.13 0.38 2.83
CA VAL A 93 9.99 1.22 3.26
C VAL A 93 10.45 2.48 4.04
N VAL A 94 11.70 2.89 3.86
CA VAL A 94 12.36 3.99 4.62
C VAL A 94 12.04 5.36 4.01
#